data_AF-L7U5H5-F1
#
_entry.id   AF-L7U5H5-F1
#
_cell.length_a   1.000
_cell.length_b   1.000
_cell.length_c   1.000
_cell.angle_alpha   90.00
_cell.angle_beta   90.00
_cell.angle_gamma   90.00
#
_symmetry.space_group_name_H-M   'P 1'
#
loop_
_entity.id
_entity.type
_entity.pdbx_description
1 polymer ?
#
loop_
_entity_poly.entity_id
_entity_poly.type
_entity_poly.pdbx_seq_one_letter_code
_entity_poly.pdbx_strand_id
1 'polypeptide(L)'
;MKKTLSYLACASMTLTLFALACGDSNPPKVPHPTEDGGVLWKECNPSLASPCGTGEECRIVPHYDRAVCVRPCDAQTACGTAEAACCPIGGAGSASYCLPTEACTSGGQDDGGETTDSGTDSGTNTDSGTNTDSGTDTDSGTNTDAGTNTDAGTDPDAGTNTDAGTDTDAGTDAGPITDAGTDAGTDMDAGTDAGTDTDAGPATDAGTDAGTDTDAGTDAGSGGGTTNIRVMAANLTSGNGQDYDPGHGLRLMQGVDPDVVLIQEFNYKSNSTADIREMVSSTFGSSFSYYRETGAQIPNGIISRWPIIASGEWTDVEVSNRDFAWARIDIPGTKDLWVVSVHLLTRSAGVRNTEARNLVNYITANVPEDDYLVIGGDLNTDSFSESCFGTFSDVVITSAPYPADRNGKTGTNASRAKPYDHVLVDADLNQYRTATVIGSSQFPNGLVLDSRVYTPLSEIAPVQAGDSDASNMQHMGVVKDFVVPY
;
A
#
# COMPACT_ATOMS: atom_id res chain seq x y z
N MET A 1 -55.79 12.77 -39.79
CA MET A 1 -56.48 11.46 -39.91
C MET A 1 -55.53 10.37 -39.46
N LYS A 2 -56.01 9.48 -38.58
CA LYS A 2 -55.29 8.36 -37.94
C LYS A 2 -54.70 7.36 -38.94
N LYS A 3 -53.56 6.76 -38.59
CA LYS A 3 -53.17 5.31 -38.67
C LYS A 3 -51.66 5.20 -38.28
N THR A 4 -51.30 4.70 -37.08
CA THR A 4 -50.96 3.29 -36.68
C THR A 4 -49.77 2.72 -37.48
N LEU A 5 -48.72 2.05 -36.97
CA LEU A 5 -48.52 1.04 -35.91
C LEU A 5 -47.01 1.01 -35.50
N SER A 6 -46.68 0.87 -34.21
CA SER A 6 -46.08 -0.30 -33.52
C SER A 6 -44.54 -0.47 -33.55
N TYR A 7 -43.94 -0.19 -32.39
CA TYR A 7 -42.69 -0.73 -31.83
C TYR A 7 -43.09 -1.76 -30.73
N LEU A 8 -42.30 -2.71 -30.24
CA LEU A 8 -41.08 -3.41 -30.62
C LEU A 8 -40.93 -4.50 -29.53
N ALA A 9 -40.66 -5.75 -29.91
CA ALA A 9 -40.25 -6.80 -28.98
C ALA A 9 -39.21 -7.69 -29.66
N CYS A 10 -37.97 -7.69 -29.16
CA CYS A 10 -36.88 -8.65 -29.42
C CYS A 10 -35.99 -8.62 -28.17
N ALA A 11 -35.84 -9.66 -27.35
CA ALA A 11 -35.31 -11.03 -27.58
C ALA A 11 -33.76 -11.11 -27.46
N SER A 12 -33.33 -11.48 -26.24
CA SER A 12 -32.31 -12.47 -25.82
C SER A 12 -31.01 -12.70 -26.63
N MET A 13 -29.89 -12.35 -25.98
CA MET A 13 -28.70 -13.17 -25.62
C MET A 13 -28.20 -14.29 -26.55
N THR A 14 -26.99 -14.11 -27.11
CA THR A 14 -25.89 -15.12 -27.10
C THR A 14 -24.53 -14.46 -27.37
N LEU A 15 -23.58 -14.56 -26.44
CA LEU A 15 -22.18 -14.15 -26.62
C LEU A 15 -21.32 -15.41 -26.70
N THR A 16 -20.73 -15.66 -27.87
CA THR A 16 -19.80 -16.78 -28.07
C THR A 16 -18.37 -16.28 -27.89
N LEU A 17 -17.70 -16.84 -26.89
CA LEU A 17 -16.30 -16.67 -26.56
C LEU A 17 -15.42 -17.25 -27.69
N PHE A 18 -14.43 -16.48 -28.17
CA PHE A 18 -13.26 -17.01 -28.85
C PHE A 18 -12.02 -16.49 -28.12
N ALA A 19 -11.30 -17.40 -27.48
CA ALA A 19 -9.98 -17.18 -26.90
C ALA A 19 -8.94 -17.92 -27.75
N LEU A 20 -7.95 -17.19 -28.27
CA LEU A 20 -6.67 -17.64 -28.87
C LEU A 20 -5.89 -16.34 -29.11
N ALA A 21 -4.62 -16.12 -28.76
CA ALA A 21 -3.56 -16.89 -28.13
C ALA A 21 -2.50 -15.88 -27.60
N CYS A 22 -1.64 -16.33 -26.68
CA CYS A 22 -0.62 -15.54 -25.98
C CYS A 22 0.46 -14.90 -26.87
N GLY A 23 1.02 -13.78 -26.40
CA GLY A 23 2.33 -13.25 -26.81
C GLY A 23 2.86 -12.29 -25.75
N ASP A 24 4.05 -12.60 -25.20
CA ASP A 24 4.74 -11.84 -24.16
C ASP A 24 4.81 -10.35 -24.45
N SER A 25 4.41 -9.49 -23.50
CA SER A 25 4.74 -8.06 -23.58
C SER A 25 4.83 -7.40 -22.20
N ASN A 26 5.91 -6.62 -22.04
CA ASN A 26 6.24 -5.79 -20.88
C ASN A 26 5.04 -4.93 -20.42
N PRO A 27 4.93 -4.58 -19.12
CA PRO A 27 3.89 -3.66 -18.64
C PRO A 27 3.97 -2.31 -19.39
N PRO A 28 2.83 -1.68 -19.71
CA PRO A 28 2.82 -0.45 -20.50
C PRO A 28 3.43 0.70 -19.68
N LYS A 29 4.54 1.27 -20.19
CA LYS A 29 5.13 2.50 -19.64
C LYS A 29 4.23 3.68 -20.02
N VAL A 30 3.79 4.43 -19.02
CA VAL A 30 2.96 5.63 -19.23
C VAL A 30 3.87 6.79 -19.65
N PRO A 31 3.58 7.55 -20.73
CA PRO A 31 4.43 8.64 -21.18
C PRO A 31 4.42 9.84 -20.21
N HIS A 32 5.58 10.48 -20.03
CA HIS A 32 5.75 11.72 -19.28
C HIS A 32 5.05 12.92 -19.96
N PRO A 33 4.47 13.88 -19.21
CA PRO A 33 4.00 15.16 -19.75
C PRO A 33 5.17 16.08 -20.14
N THR A 34 5.01 16.87 -21.22
CA THR A 34 6.01 17.89 -21.63
C THR A 34 5.73 19.26 -21.00
N GLU A 35 6.77 20.09 -20.92
CA GLU A 35 6.84 21.39 -20.22
C GLU A 35 5.84 22.47 -20.69
N ASP A 36 5.13 22.27 -21.80
CA ASP A 36 4.14 23.23 -22.32
C ASP A 36 2.68 22.90 -21.92
N GLY A 37 2.47 21.91 -21.04
CA GLY A 37 1.12 21.53 -20.57
C GLY A 37 0.25 20.84 -21.64
N GLY A 38 0.84 20.42 -22.76
CA GLY A 38 0.20 19.60 -23.78
C GLY A 38 0.43 18.12 -23.51
N VAL A 39 -0.62 17.38 -23.13
CA VAL A 39 -0.57 15.91 -23.09
C VAL A 39 -0.57 15.42 -24.54
N LEU A 40 0.60 15.18 -25.14
CA LEU A 40 0.66 14.77 -26.55
C LEU A 40 -0.01 13.43 -26.84
N TRP A 41 -0.40 12.65 -25.84
CA TRP A 41 -0.99 11.33 -26.05
C TRP A 41 -2.19 11.10 -25.12
N LYS A 42 -3.16 12.01 -25.21
CA LYS A 42 -4.48 11.86 -24.59
C LYS A 42 -5.09 10.52 -25.01
N GLU A 43 -5.57 9.75 -24.03
CA GLU A 43 -6.30 8.51 -24.33
C GLU A 43 -7.57 8.80 -25.11
N CYS A 44 -7.89 7.89 -26.02
CA CYS A 44 -9.06 8.00 -26.86
C CYS A 44 -9.72 6.64 -27.05
N ASN A 45 -11.01 6.64 -27.37
CA ASN A 45 -11.74 5.44 -27.72
C ASN A 45 -12.06 5.45 -29.23
N PRO A 46 -11.51 4.53 -30.03
CA PRO A 46 -11.72 4.51 -31.49
C PRO A 46 -13.16 4.14 -31.88
N SER A 47 -13.98 3.65 -30.95
CA SER A 47 -15.39 3.35 -31.15
C SER A 47 -16.32 4.55 -30.92
N LEU A 48 -15.78 5.68 -30.45
CA LEU A 48 -16.53 6.92 -30.21
C LEU A 48 -16.13 8.01 -31.22
N ALA A 49 -17.05 8.91 -31.55
CA ALA A 49 -16.77 10.01 -32.48
C ALA A 49 -15.77 11.01 -31.88
N SER A 50 -14.51 10.92 -32.33
CA SER A 50 -13.37 11.85 -32.22
C SER A 50 -13.21 12.65 -30.91
N PRO A 51 -12.63 12.06 -29.84
CA PRO A 51 -12.22 12.78 -28.63
C PRO A 51 -10.87 13.54 -28.76
N CYS A 52 -10.26 13.50 -29.94
CA CYS A 52 -8.93 14.07 -30.23
C CYS A 52 -8.99 15.51 -30.75
N GLY A 53 -7.89 16.25 -30.59
CA GLY A 53 -7.76 17.63 -31.02
C GLY A 53 -7.81 17.81 -32.55
N THR A 54 -7.88 19.05 -33.00
CA THR A 54 -7.94 19.36 -34.44
C THR A 54 -6.65 18.91 -35.12
N GLY A 55 -6.75 18.00 -36.10
CA GLY A 55 -5.60 17.46 -36.82
C GLY A 55 -4.99 16.19 -36.20
N GLU A 56 -5.64 15.61 -35.19
CA GLU A 56 -5.26 14.34 -34.57
C GLU A 56 -6.26 13.22 -34.91
N GLU A 57 -5.79 11.98 -34.83
CA GLU A 57 -6.58 10.78 -35.05
C GLU A 57 -6.46 9.84 -33.84
N CYS A 58 -7.55 9.16 -33.47
CA CYS A 58 -7.48 8.13 -32.43
C CYS A 58 -6.94 6.82 -33.01
N ARG A 59 -5.76 6.38 -32.58
CA ARG A 59 -5.10 5.17 -33.08
C ARG A 59 -4.65 4.27 -31.94
N ILE A 60 -4.80 2.96 -32.13
CA ILE A 60 -4.20 1.95 -31.25
C ILE A 60 -2.69 1.97 -31.50
N VAL A 61 -1.92 2.18 -30.44
CA VAL A 61 -0.46 2.13 -30.47
C VAL A 61 -0.02 0.82 -29.83
N PRO A 62 0.48 -0.17 -30.61
CA PRO A 62 0.79 -1.51 -30.11
C PRO A 62 1.76 -1.52 -28.93
N HIS A 63 2.74 -0.60 -28.94
CA HIS A 63 3.71 -0.47 -27.86
C HIS A 63 3.08 -0.23 -26.48
N TYR A 64 1.95 0.47 -26.44
CA TYR A 64 1.23 0.79 -25.21
C TYR A 64 -0.03 -0.05 -25.00
N ASP A 65 -0.37 -0.91 -25.96
CA ASP A 65 -1.63 -1.68 -26.03
C ASP A 65 -2.90 -0.86 -25.71
N ARG A 66 -2.91 0.41 -26.13
CA ARG A 66 -4.04 1.34 -25.91
C ARG A 66 -4.20 2.31 -27.07
N ALA A 67 -5.37 2.94 -27.14
CA ALA A 67 -5.65 3.95 -28.14
C ALA A 67 -5.38 5.36 -27.61
N VAL A 68 -4.58 6.13 -28.36
CA VAL A 68 -4.21 7.51 -28.04
C VAL A 68 -4.42 8.41 -29.24
N CYS A 69 -4.64 9.70 -28.97
CA CYS A 69 -4.71 10.72 -30.01
C CYS A 69 -3.32 10.94 -30.61
N VAL A 70 -3.17 10.73 -31.91
CA VAL A 70 -1.90 10.85 -32.62
C VAL A 70 -1.98 11.83 -33.79
N ARG A 71 -0.88 12.55 -34.03
CA ARG A 71 -0.79 13.52 -35.14
C ARG A 71 -0.03 12.91 -36.33
N PRO A 72 -0.58 12.96 -37.55
CA PRO A 72 0.13 12.51 -38.75
C PRO A 72 1.44 13.28 -38.97
N CYS A 73 2.43 12.61 -39.56
CA CYS A 73 3.72 13.22 -39.90
C CYS A 73 4.32 12.60 -41.18
N ASP A 74 5.30 13.27 -41.74
CA ASP A 74 6.12 12.79 -42.85
C ASP A 74 7.61 13.14 -42.63
N ALA A 75 8.47 12.76 -43.59
CA ALA A 75 9.91 13.02 -43.52
C ALA A 75 10.28 14.52 -43.47
N GLN A 76 9.33 15.43 -43.72
CA GLN A 76 9.54 16.88 -43.66
C GLN A 76 8.88 17.56 -42.45
N THR A 77 7.98 16.87 -41.73
CA THR A 77 7.19 17.44 -40.64
C THR A 77 7.78 17.06 -39.28
N ALA A 78 8.29 18.04 -38.53
CA ALA A 78 8.81 17.83 -37.20
C ALA A 78 7.69 17.58 -36.18
N CYS A 79 7.86 16.57 -35.33
CA CYS A 79 6.87 16.19 -34.31
C CYS A 79 6.76 17.19 -33.14
N GLY A 80 7.57 18.26 -33.16
CA GLY A 80 7.46 19.40 -32.26
C GLY A 80 8.27 19.27 -30.97
N THR A 81 8.75 18.07 -30.62
CA THR A 81 9.60 17.83 -29.45
C THR A 81 10.77 16.92 -29.80
N ALA A 82 11.84 16.96 -29.00
CA ALA A 82 13.03 16.11 -29.20
C ALA A 82 12.78 14.63 -28.83
N GLU A 83 11.73 14.35 -28.08
CA GLU A 83 11.39 13.01 -27.57
C GLU A 83 10.45 12.23 -28.50
N ALA A 84 9.84 12.92 -29.48
CA ALA A 84 8.92 12.33 -30.45
C ALA A 84 9.55 12.17 -31.84
N ALA A 85 9.38 10.99 -32.43
CA ALA A 85 9.80 10.67 -33.78
C ALA A 85 8.59 10.40 -34.70
N CYS A 86 8.78 10.54 -36.01
CA CYS A 86 7.74 10.23 -36.99
C CYS A 86 7.78 8.75 -37.36
N CYS A 87 6.76 8.00 -36.93
CA CYS A 87 6.84 6.54 -36.85
C CYS A 87 5.71 5.85 -37.60
N PRO A 88 6.00 4.84 -38.43
CA PRO A 88 4.97 4.09 -39.15
C PRO A 88 4.19 3.22 -38.15
N ILE A 89 2.85 3.31 -38.20
CA ILE A 89 1.98 2.45 -37.38
C ILE A 89 1.30 1.43 -38.30
N GLY A 90 1.75 0.18 -38.25
CA GLY A 90 1.33 -0.92 -39.12
C GLY A 90 2.39 -1.28 -40.17
N GLY A 91 2.25 -2.44 -40.82
CA GLY A 91 3.26 -2.98 -41.75
C GLY A 91 3.64 -2.06 -42.93
N ALA A 92 4.66 -2.45 -43.69
CA ALA A 92 5.30 -1.65 -44.72
C ALA A 92 4.29 -0.96 -45.68
N GLY A 93 4.26 0.38 -45.65
CA GLY A 93 3.35 1.22 -46.46
C GLY A 93 2.22 1.92 -45.69
N SER A 94 2.20 1.81 -44.35
CA SER A 94 1.27 2.52 -43.47
C SER A 94 1.58 4.01 -43.30
N ALA A 95 0.58 4.80 -42.90
CA ALA A 95 0.75 6.22 -42.58
C ALA A 95 1.61 6.41 -41.32
N SER A 96 2.46 7.44 -41.30
CA SER A 96 3.32 7.76 -40.16
C SER A 96 2.69 8.78 -39.24
N TYR A 97 2.91 8.60 -37.94
CA TYR A 97 2.40 9.46 -36.90
C TYR A 97 3.51 9.82 -35.92
N CYS A 98 3.43 11.00 -35.32
CA CYS A 98 4.30 11.35 -34.23
C CYS A 98 4.03 10.39 -33.07
N LEU A 99 5.08 9.83 -32.47
CA LEU A 99 5.04 8.96 -31.30
C LEU A 99 6.33 9.13 -30.49
N PRO A 100 6.35 8.76 -29.20
CA PRO A 100 7.60 8.66 -28.45
C PRO A 100 8.59 7.75 -29.16
N THR A 101 9.86 8.14 -29.19
CA THR A 101 10.91 7.43 -29.95
C THR A 101 11.01 5.94 -29.58
N GLU A 102 10.70 5.60 -28.33
CA GLU A 102 10.62 4.22 -27.81
C GLU A 102 9.50 3.36 -28.42
N ALA A 103 8.38 3.98 -28.83
CA ALA A 103 7.28 3.27 -29.47
C ALA A 103 7.60 2.93 -30.94
N CYS A 104 8.58 3.61 -31.53
CA CYS A 104 8.95 3.49 -32.94
C CYS A 104 9.85 2.28 -33.24
N THR A 105 10.52 1.75 -32.21
CA THR A 105 11.48 0.63 -32.35
C THR A 105 10.83 -0.73 -32.12
N SER A 106 9.57 -0.78 -31.69
CA SER A 106 8.83 -2.03 -31.43
C SER A 106 7.84 -2.41 -32.54
N GLY A 107 7.72 -1.58 -33.58
CA GLY A 107 6.84 -1.79 -34.74
C GLY A 107 7.54 -2.49 -35.89
N GLY A 108 7.80 -3.79 -35.77
CA GLY A 108 8.07 -4.67 -36.91
C GLY A 108 9.49 -5.24 -37.00
N GLN A 109 9.66 -6.46 -36.49
CA GLN A 109 10.59 -7.42 -37.05
C GLN A 109 9.94 -8.80 -36.98
N ASP A 110 9.25 -9.16 -38.07
CA ASP A 110 9.11 -10.57 -38.44
C ASP A 110 10.47 -11.02 -38.97
N ASP A 111 10.99 -12.12 -38.40
CA ASP A 111 12.24 -12.74 -38.79
C ASP A 111 12.16 -13.30 -40.22
N GLY A 112 13.01 -12.77 -41.10
CA GLY A 112 13.22 -13.36 -42.42
C GLY A 112 14.07 -12.51 -43.34
N GLY A 113 15.39 -12.67 -43.30
CA GLY A 113 16.26 -12.06 -44.30
C GLY A 113 17.74 -12.14 -43.97
N GLU A 114 18.36 -13.25 -44.32
CA GLU A 114 19.80 -13.38 -44.47
C GLU A 114 20.32 -12.31 -45.46
N THR A 115 21.18 -11.40 -44.99
CA THR A 115 22.09 -10.65 -45.86
C THR A 115 23.47 -10.57 -45.23
N THR A 116 24.38 -11.34 -45.80
CA THR A 116 25.83 -11.16 -45.72
C THR A 116 26.23 -9.78 -46.25
N ASP A 117 26.99 -8.99 -45.50
CA ASP A 117 28.16 -8.31 -46.08
C ASP A 117 29.21 -7.91 -45.03
N SER A 118 30.39 -8.46 -45.29
CA SER A 118 31.78 -8.09 -45.02
C SER A 118 32.10 -6.72 -44.41
N GLY A 119 32.92 -6.74 -43.35
CA GLY A 119 33.58 -5.55 -42.80
C GLY A 119 34.69 -5.89 -41.81
N THR A 120 35.83 -6.35 -42.34
CA THR A 120 37.15 -6.46 -41.69
C THR A 120 37.61 -5.11 -41.10
N ASP A 121 38.15 -5.05 -39.87
CA ASP A 121 39.57 -4.71 -39.61
C ASP A 121 39.95 -4.63 -38.11
N SER A 122 40.92 -5.48 -37.77
CA SER A 122 42.06 -5.40 -36.84
C SER A 122 42.05 -4.52 -35.59
N GLY A 123 42.35 -5.19 -34.47
CA GLY A 123 42.96 -4.61 -33.28
C GLY A 123 43.62 -5.68 -32.41
N THR A 124 44.76 -6.21 -32.86
CA THR A 124 45.66 -7.07 -32.09
C THR A 124 46.31 -6.31 -30.94
N ASN A 125 46.42 -6.92 -29.76
CA ASN A 125 47.52 -6.60 -28.85
C ASN A 125 48.02 -7.87 -28.14
N THR A 126 49.24 -8.27 -28.50
CA THR A 126 49.98 -9.41 -27.96
C THR A 126 51.21 -8.88 -27.23
N ASP A 127 51.31 -9.28 -25.96
CA ASP A 127 52.50 -9.64 -25.18
C ASP A 127 53.57 -8.60 -24.81
N SER A 128 53.94 -8.60 -23.53
CA SER A 128 55.32 -8.89 -23.08
C SER A 128 55.43 -8.86 -21.55
N GLY A 129 55.71 -10.01 -20.95
CA GLY A 129 56.16 -10.12 -19.56
C GLY A 129 56.43 -11.57 -19.12
N THR A 130 57.55 -12.13 -19.56
CA THR A 130 58.01 -13.51 -19.30
C THR A 130 58.83 -13.69 -18.01
N ASN A 131 58.70 -14.89 -17.42
CA ASN A 131 59.71 -15.72 -16.72
C ASN A 131 60.24 -15.28 -15.33
N THR A 132 60.47 -16.14 -14.32
CA THR A 132 60.71 -17.60 -14.29
C THR A 132 60.38 -18.20 -12.90
N ASP A 133 59.90 -19.44 -12.94
CA ASP A 133 59.84 -20.47 -11.89
C ASP A 133 61.22 -20.88 -11.32
N SER A 134 61.28 -21.32 -10.06
CA SER A 134 62.06 -22.49 -9.60
C SER A 134 61.93 -22.69 -8.08
N GLY A 135 61.42 -23.84 -7.66
CA GLY A 135 61.75 -24.40 -6.33
C GLY A 135 60.72 -25.32 -5.70
N THR A 136 60.52 -26.52 -6.27
CA THR A 136 59.99 -27.67 -5.53
C THR A 136 61.09 -28.26 -4.64
N ASP A 137 60.78 -28.46 -3.35
CA ASP A 137 61.43 -29.51 -2.56
C ASP A 137 60.37 -30.27 -1.76
N THR A 138 60.33 -31.58 -1.99
CA THR A 138 59.55 -32.57 -1.28
C THR A 138 60.52 -33.30 -0.35
N ASP A 139 60.23 -33.36 0.96
CA ASP A 139 59.92 -34.62 1.67
C ASP A 139 60.24 -34.55 3.19
N SER A 140 59.34 -35.21 3.93
CA SER A 140 59.54 -35.95 5.19
C SER A 140 59.73 -35.21 6.52
N GLY A 141 58.61 -35.04 7.22
CA GLY A 141 58.56 -34.85 8.67
C GLY A 141 57.17 -35.19 9.22
N THR A 142 56.91 -36.48 9.49
CA THR A 142 55.75 -36.91 10.29
C THR A 142 55.92 -36.45 11.74
N ASN A 143 55.01 -35.61 12.22
CA ASN A 143 54.55 -35.67 13.60
C ASN A 143 53.10 -35.18 13.69
N THR A 144 52.23 -36.15 13.89
CA THR A 144 50.83 -35.98 14.28
C THR A 144 50.81 -35.53 15.73
N ASP A 145 50.30 -34.32 16.01
CA ASP A 145 49.67 -34.05 17.30
C ASP A 145 48.37 -33.29 17.06
N ALA A 146 47.28 -34.03 17.22
CA ALA A 146 45.92 -33.54 17.13
C ALA A 146 45.53 -32.98 18.50
N GLY A 147 45.66 -31.66 18.65
CA GLY A 147 45.03 -30.92 19.75
C GLY A 147 43.52 -30.97 19.58
N THR A 148 42.86 -31.87 20.31
CA THR A 148 41.41 -31.94 20.45
C THR A 148 40.95 -30.85 21.42
N ASN A 149 40.25 -29.83 20.92
CA ASN A 149 39.41 -28.97 21.75
C ASN A 149 37.99 -29.51 21.70
N THR A 150 37.70 -30.42 22.63
CA THR A 150 36.34 -30.76 23.05
C THR A 150 36.13 -30.11 24.40
N ASP A 151 35.34 -29.04 24.45
CA ASP A 151 34.72 -28.59 25.71
C ASP A 151 33.20 -28.52 25.48
N ALA A 152 32.59 -29.70 25.64
CA ALA A 152 31.15 -29.86 25.78
C ALA A 152 30.88 -29.92 27.29
N GLY A 153 30.50 -28.78 27.87
CA GLY A 153 29.98 -28.73 29.23
C GLY A 153 28.55 -29.26 29.28
N THR A 154 28.41 -30.54 29.63
CA THR A 154 27.18 -31.10 30.19
C THR A 154 27.47 -31.58 31.60
N ASP A 155 26.88 -30.91 32.59
CA ASP A 155 26.75 -31.42 33.95
C ASP A 155 25.26 -31.74 34.22
N PRO A 156 24.90 -33.01 34.49
CA PRO A 156 23.60 -33.37 34.99
C PRO A 156 23.63 -33.45 36.53
N ASP A 157 23.28 -32.35 37.19
CA ASP A 157 22.97 -32.38 38.63
C ASP A 157 21.52 -32.84 38.84
N ALA A 158 21.39 -34.13 39.13
CA ALA A 158 20.21 -34.72 39.73
C ALA A 158 20.19 -34.40 41.24
N GLY A 159 19.30 -33.49 41.64
CA GLY A 159 19.01 -33.18 43.04
C GLY A 159 17.52 -32.92 43.24
N THR A 160 16.74 -33.98 43.45
CA THR A 160 15.34 -33.90 43.90
C THR A 160 15.30 -33.44 45.35
N ASN A 161 14.85 -32.21 45.60
CA ASN A 161 14.36 -31.81 46.93
C ASN A 161 12.83 -31.86 46.94
N THR A 162 12.33 -32.98 47.45
CA THR A 162 11.01 -33.07 48.08
C THR A 162 11.14 -32.39 49.43
N ASP A 163 10.48 -31.24 49.62
CA ASP A 163 10.13 -30.80 50.97
C ASP A 163 8.61 -30.88 51.12
N ALA A 164 8.23 -31.71 52.08
CA ALA A 164 6.87 -31.98 52.51
C ALA A 164 6.62 -31.15 53.76
N GLY A 165 5.68 -30.22 53.68
CA GLY A 165 5.26 -29.39 54.80
C GLY A 165 3.87 -28.83 54.57
N THR A 166 2.87 -29.71 54.71
CA THR A 166 1.47 -29.34 54.94
C THR A 166 1.33 -28.77 56.35
N ASP A 167 0.85 -27.54 56.49
CA ASP A 167 0.14 -27.11 57.69
C ASP A 167 -1.31 -26.79 57.30
N THR A 168 -2.23 -27.52 57.92
CA THR A 168 -3.67 -27.30 57.83
C THR A 168 -4.22 -27.26 59.26
N ASP A 169 -4.89 -26.14 59.53
CA ASP A 169 -6.00 -25.86 60.45
C ASP A 169 -5.94 -26.20 61.95
N ALA A 170 -6.17 -25.15 62.76
CA ALA A 170 -7.18 -25.18 63.82
C ALA A 170 -7.63 -23.75 64.21
N GLY A 171 -8.91 -23.42 64.05
CA GLY A 171 -9.49 -22.17 64.57
C GLY A 171 -10.90 -21.85 64.08
N THR A 172 -11.88 -22.61 64.56
CA THR A 172 -13.33 -22.48 64.29
C THR A 172 -14.00 -21.41 65.18
N ASP A 173 -14.90 -20.63 64.55
CA ASP A 173 -16.21 -20.09 65.00
C ASP A 173 -16.37 -19.25 66.29
N ALA A 174 -16.91 -18.03 66.13
CA ALA A 174 -18.13 -17.52 66.79
C ALA A 174 -18.32 -15.99 66.58
N GLY A 175 -19.50 -15.57 66.09
CA GLY A 175 -19.94 -14.16 66.00
C GLY A 175 -20.14 -13.48 67.39
N PRO A 176 -20.72 -12.26 67.48
CA PRO A 176 -21.90 -11.82 66.72
C PRO A 176 -21.89 -10.36 66.20
N ILE A 177 -22.91 -10.07 65.39
CA ILE A 177 -23.39 -8.75 64.96
C ILE A 177 -23.99 -8.02 66.17
N THR A 178 -23.71 -6.72 66.33
CA THR A 178 -24.66 -5.76 66.96
C THR A 178 -24.52 -4.37 66.35
N ASP A 179 -25.69 -3.75 66.22
CA ASP A 179 -26.09 -2.52 65.55
C ASP A 179 -26.08 -1.30 66.50
N ALA A 180 -25.87 -0.10 65.95
CA ALA A 180 -26.24 1.23 66.49
C ALA A 180 -25.78 2.28 65.44
N GLY A 181 -26.68 2.86 64.63
CA GLY A 181 -27.51 4.04 64.98
C GLY A 181 -26.70 5.35 64.80
N THR A 182 -27.15 6.45 64.19
CA THR A 182 -28.51 6.92 63.91
C THR A 182 -28.45 8.11 62.93
N ASP A 183 -29.52 8.20 62.15
CA ASP A 183 -30.08 9.28 61.34
C ASP A 183 -30.16 10.67 62.01
N ALA A 184 -30.10 11.73 61.20
CA ALA A 184 -30.70 13.03 61.49
C ALA A 184 -30.83 13.84 60.18
N GLY A 185 -31.94 13.64 59.47
CA GLY A 185 -32.41 14.56 58.43
C GLY A 185 -32.91 15.89 58.98
N THR A 186 -33.11 16.85 58.07
CA THR A 186 -34.15 17.87 58.17
C THR A 186 -34.62 18.26 56.77
N ASP A 187 -35.88 17.93 56.52
CA ASP A 187 -36.76 18.43 55.47
C ASP A 187 -37.32 19.81 55.90
N MET A 188 -37.50 20.74 54.94
CA MET A 188 -38.55 21.78 54.96
C MET A 188 -38.61 22.51 53.60
N ASP A 189 -39.46 22.00 52.73
CA ASP A 189 -40.70 22.62 52.21
C ASP A 189 -40.80 24.11 51.78
N ALA A 190 -41.70 24.30 50.81
CA ALA A 190 -42.44 25.49 50.39
C ALA A 190 -41.91 26.37 49.24
N GLY A 191 -42.64 26.37 48.12
CA GLY A 191 -42.57 27.42 47.10
C GLY A 191 -43.24 27.10 45.77
N THR A 192 -44.57 27.00 45.77
CA THR A 192 -45.42 27.01 44.57
C THR A 192 -45.41 28.41 43.93
N ASP A 193 -45.17 28.53 42.62
CA ASP A 193 -45.88 29.53 41.80
C ASP A 193 -46.07 29.04 40.36
N ALA A 194 -47.26 29.33 39.86
CA ALA A 194 -47.84 28.86 38.63
C ALA A 194 -47.42 29.74 37.44
N GLY A 195 -47.20 29.09 36.31
CA GLY A 195 -47.03 29.76 35.01
C GLY A 195 -47.38 28.79 33.90
N THR A 196 -48.65 28.79 33.53
CA THR A 196 -49.21 28.06 32.38
C THR A 196 -48.64 28.62 31.08
N ASP A 197 -48.13 27.76 30.19
CA ASP A 197 -48.68 27.74 28.85
C ASP A 197 -48.56 26.36 28.18
N THR A 198 -49.72 25.95 27.69
CA THR A 198 -50.05 24.79 26.88
C THR A 198 -49.50 25.02 25.46
N ASP A 199 -48.81 24.06 24.85
CA ASP A 199 -49.44 23.38 23.71
C ASP A 199 -48.74 22.08 23.26
N ALA A 200 -49.59 21.06 23.16
CA ALA A 200 -49.62 19.89 22.27
C ALA A 200 -48.33 19.16 21.83
N GLY A 201 -48.22 17.89 22.28
CA GLY A 201 -47.32 16.86 21.74
C GLY A 201 -47.81 16.23 20.42
N PRO A 202 -47.48 14.95 20.09
CA PRO A 202 -46.70 13.95 20.82
C PRO A 202 -45.42 13.52 20.11
N ALA A 203 -44.43 13.07 20.89
CA ALA A 203 -43.33 12.25 20.41
C ALA A 203 -43.83 10.81 20.23
N THR A 204 -43.69 10.28 19.02
CA THR A 204 -43.70 8.84 18.76
C THR A 204 -42.34 8.45 18.19
N ASP A 205 -41.65 7.63 18.96
CA ASP A 205 -40.50 6.83 18.59
C ASP A 205 -40.87 5.78 17.52
N ALA A 206 -40.11 5.75 16.43
CA ALA A 206 -39.84 4.56 15.63
C ALA A 206 -38.74 4.88 14.60
N GLY A 207 -37.56 4.28 14.77
CA GLY A 207 -36.43 4.43 13.85
C GLY A 207 -36.66 3.82 12.47
N THR A 208 -35.79 4.18 11.53
CA THR A 208 -35.06 3.28 10.63
C THR A 208 -34.05 4.15 9.88
N ASP A 209 -32.78 3.92 10.20
CA ASP A 209 -31.60 4.42 9.49
C ASP A 209 -31.42 3.62 8.20
N ALA A 210 -31.37 4.33 7.08
CA ALA A 210 -30.91 3.83 5.80
C ALA A 210 -30.15 4.97 5.11
N GLY A 211 -28.93 5.23 5.60
CA GLY A 211 -27.93 6.02 4.91
C GLY A 211 -27.66 5.45 3.51
N THR A 212 -27.96 6.25 2.49
CA THR A 212 -27.51 6.06 1.11
C THR A 212 -26.90 7.38 0.66
N ASP A 213 -25.68 7.67 1.12
CA ASP A 213 -24.92 8.79 0.58
C ASP A 213 -24.30 8.35 -0.75
N THR A 214 -25.09 8.55 -1.79
CA THR A 214 -24.61 8.61 -3.17
C THR A 214 -24.18 10.04 -3.42
N ASP A 215 -22.91 10.36 -3.18
CA ASP A 215 -22.38 11.69 -3.54
C ASP A 215 -21.76 11.63 -4.94
N ALA A 216 -22.64 11.81 -5.92
CA ALA A 216 -22.29 12.21 -7.27
C ALA A 216 -22.62 13.69 -7.42
N GLY A 217 -21.61 14.55 -7.27
CA GLY A 217 -21.75 15.99 -7.43
C GLY A 217 -20.49 16.60 -8.04
N THR A 218 -20.53 16.83 -9.36
CA THR A 218 -19.64 17.74 -10.07
C THR A 218 -20.04 19.17 -9.68
N ASP A 219 -19.16 19.92 -9.01
CA ASP A 219 -19.26 21.38 -8.96
C ASP A 219 -17.87 22.02 -8.86
N ALA A 220 -17.50 22.72 -9.94
CA ALA A 220 -16.39 23.66 -9.92
C ALA A 220 -16.83 24.91 -9.14
N GLY A 221 -16.57 24.91 -7.83
CA GLY A 221 -16.85 26.04 -6.94
C GLY A 221 -15.82 26.08 -5.81
N SER A 222 -15.08 27.18 -5.72
CA SER A 222 -14.24 27.50 -4.57
C SER A 222 -15.13 27.69 -3.34
N GLY A 223 -15.31 26.64 -2.56
CA GLY A 223 -16.06 26.60 -1.32
C GLY A 223 -15.47 25.50 -0.44
N GLY A 224 -14.91 25.90 0.71
CA GLY A 224 -14.10 25.03 1.58
C GLY A 224 -14.83 23.77 2.03
N GLY A 225 -14.59 22.68 1.31
CA GLY A 225 -15.03 21.33 1.65
C GLY A 225 -13.99 20.64 2.51
N THR A 226 -14.29 19.42 2.95
CA THR A 226 -13.32 18.55 3.62
C THR A 226 -13.39 17.14 3.05
N THR A 227 -12.25 16.49 2.87
CA THR A 227 -12.19 15.08 2.48
C THR A 227 -11.65 14.25 3.63
N ASN A 228 -12.30 13.11 3.87
CA ASN A 228 -11.78 12.10 4.78
C ASN A 228 -10.69 11.33 4.05
N ILE A 229 -9.62 11.00 4.77
CA ILE A 229 -8.54 10.14 4.28
C ILE A 229 -8.27 9.09 5.36
N ARG A 230 -8.60 7.83 5.08
CA ARG A 230 -8.19 6.69 5.89
C ARG A 230 -6.94 6.04 5.30
N VAL A 231 -5.86 6.06 6.07
CA VAL A 231 -4.57 5.50 5.68
C VAL A 231 -4.30 4.22 6.46
N MET A 232 -3.84 3.17 5.78
CA MET A 232 -3.49 1.89 6.37
C MET A 232 -2.08 1.44 5.99
N ALA A 233 -1.26 1.06 6.98
CA ALA A 233 -0.06 0.26 6.76
C ALA A 233 -0.39 -1.24 6.86
N ALA A 234 0.09 -2.05 5.92
CA ALA A 234 -0.30 -3.45 5.78
C ALA A 234 0.85 -4.37 5.32
N ASN A 235 1.47 -5.07 6.28
CA ASN A 235 2.23 -6.30 6.04
C ASN A 235 1.39 -7.52 6.46
N LEU A 236 0.22 -7.71 5.83
CA LEU A 236 -0.82 -8.65 6.31
C LEU A 236 -0.84 -9.97 5.54
N THR A 237 0.33 -10.43 5.09
CA THR A 237 0.46 -11.75 4.47
C THR A 237 0.24 -12.85 5.50
N SER A 238 -0.11 -14.03 5.00
CA SER A 238 -0.27 -15.23 5.82
C SER A 238 0.17 -16.45 5.02
N GLY A 239 0.33 -17.58 5.68
CA GLY A 239 0.87 -18.79 5.07
C GLY A 239 2.38 -18.71 4.87
N ASN A 240 2.92 -19.51 3.96
CA ASN A 240 4.38 -19.62 3.78
C ASN A 240 4.90 -18.82 2.59
N GLY A 241 4.03 -18.16 1.83
CA GLY A 241 4.37 -17.61 0.53
C GLY A 241 4.74 -16.12 0.52
N GLN A 242 4.60 -15.42 1.64
CA GLN A 242 4.79 -13.96 1.71
C GLN A 242 3.93 -13.25 0.65
N ASP A 243 2.65 -13.63 0.64
CA ASP A 243 1.65 -13.20 -0.32
C ASP A 243 0.25 -13.12 0.34
N TYR A 244 -0.67 -12.48 -0.37
CA TYR A 244 -2.05 -12.24 0.07
C TYR A 244 -3.04 -13.35 -0.35
N ASP A 245 -2.57 -14.46 -0.94
CA ASP A 245 -3.36 -15.59 -1.43
C ASP A 245 -3.45 -16.75 -0.42
N PRO A 246 -3.74 -16.41 0.85
CA PRO A 246 -4.87 -17.10 1.49
C PRO A 246 -6.09 -16.19 1.78
N GLY A 247 -5.96 -14.89 1.54
CA GLY A 247 -7.05 -13.90 1.64
C GLY A 247 -7.38 -13.37 3.05
N HIS A 248 -6.67 -13.77 4.11
CA HIS A 248 -6.91 -13.24 5.48
C HIS A 248 -6.61 -11.73 5.55
N GLY A 249 -5.44 -11.29 5.08
CA GLY A 249 -5.08 -9.89 5.01
C GLY A 249 -6.02 -9.06 4.13
N LEU A 250 -6.53 -9.65 3.05
CA LEU A 250 -7.51 -8.99 2.17
C LEU A 250 -8.83 -8.70 2.90
N ARG A 251 -9.34 -9.66 3.69
CA ARG A 251 -10.54 -9.44 4.51
C ARG A 251 -10.32 -8.35 5.54
N LEU A 252 -9.15 -8.32 6.18
CA LEU A 252 -8.77 -7.27 7.13
C LEU A 252 -8.81 -5.88 6.47
N MET A 253 -8.24 -5.74 5.28
CA MET A 253 -8.29 -4.49 4.52
C MET A 253 -9.71 -4.13 4.08
N GLN A 254 -10.51 -5.09 3.59
CA GLN A 254 -11.92 -4.88 3.26
C GLN A 254 -12.74 -4.37 4.45
N GLY A 255 -12.52 -4.94 5.64
CA GLY A 255 -13.29 -4.61 6.83
C GLY A 255 -13.06 -3.19 7.35
N VAL A 256 -11.86 -2.64 7.18
CA VAL A 256 -11.54 -1.27 7.62
C VAL A 256 -11.63 -0.22 6.52
N ASP A 257 -11.89 -0.64 5.28
CA ASP A 257 -12.17 0.22 4.12
C ASP A 257 -11.23 1.44 3.99
N PRO A 258 -9.91 1.23 3.82
CA PRO A 258 -8.94 2.32 3.71
C PRO A 258 -8.98 2.98 2.33
N ASP A 259 -8.80 4.31 2.30
CA ASP A 259 -8.66 5.07 1.05
C ASP A 259 -7.25 4.94 0.48
N VAL A 260 -6.22 4.85 1.33
CA VAL A 260 -4.81 4.67 0.93
C VAL A 260 -4.17 3.55 1.74
N VAL A 261 -3.51 2.61 1.06
CA VAL A 261 -2.81 1.48 1.69
C VAL A 261 -1.33 1.52 1.32
N LEU A 262 -0.47 1.50 2.33
CA LEU A 262 0.97 1.27 2.21
C LEU A 262 1.23 -0.22 2.49
N ILE A 263 1.35 -1.00 1.43
CA ILE A 263 1.36 -2.46 1.45
C ILE A 263 2.78 -3.02 1.29
N GLN A 264 3.14 -4.01 2.10
CA GLN A 264 4.40 -4.75 2.04
C GLN A 264 4.13 -6.19 1.62
N GLU A 265 5.16 -6.88 1.12
CA GLU A 265 5.04 -8.25 0.59
C GLU A 265 3.89 -8.37 -0.41
N PHE A 266 3.79 -7.40 -1.33
CA PHE A 266 2.65 -7.23 -2.23
C PHE A 266 2.66 -8.26 -3.38
N ASN A 267 2.69 -9.53 -3.00
CA ASN A 267 2.54 -10.67 -3.87
C ASN A 267 1.12 -11.22 -3.80
N TYR A 268 0.64 -11.74 -4.91
CA TYR A 268 -0.66 -12.38 -5.00
C TYR A 268 -0.73 -13.34 -6.19
N LYS A 269 -1.15 -14.59 -5.93
CA LYS A 269 -1.23 -15.67 -6.93
C LYS A 269 0.07 -15.76 -7.75
N SER A 270 0.00 -15.54 -9.07
CA SER A 270 1.16 -15.64 -9.97
C SER A 270 1.94 -14.32 -10.10
N ASN A 271 1.53 -13.25 -9.41
CA ASN A 271 2.05 -11.88 -9.57
C ASN A 271 1.87 -11.30 -10.97
N SER A 272 1.02 -11.89 -11.81
CA SER A 272 0.68 -11.30 -13.10
C SER A 272 -0.06 -9.97 -12.91
N THR A 273 0.06 -9.06 -13.87
CA THR A 273 -0.70 -7.79 -13.86
C THR A 273 -2.20 -8.02 -13.68
N ALA A 274 -2.73 -9.10 -14.26
CA ALA A 274 -4.13 -9.48 -14.12
C ALA A 274 -4.47 -9.91 -12.69
N ASP A 275 -3.65 -10.73 -12.05
CA ASP A 275 -3.87 -11.18 -10.66
C ASP A 275 -3.80 -10.01 -9.68
N ILE A 276 -2.81 -9.12 -9.82
CA ILE A 276 -2.68 -7.94 -8.95
C ILE A 276 -3.89 -7.00 -9.15
N ARG A 277 -4.30 -6.78 -10.41
CA ARG A 277 -5.51 -5.99 -10.70
C ARG A 277 -6.77 -6.64 -10.14
N GLU A 278 -6.90 -7.96 -10.19
CA GLU A 278 -8.00 -8.71 -9.58
C GLU A 278 -8.02 -8.54 -8.07
N MET A 279 -6.86 -8.68 -7.39
CA MET A 279 -6.74 -8.46 -5.95
C MET A 279 -7.23 -7.07 -5.56
N VAL A 280 -6.72 -6.03 -6.21
CA VAL A 280 -7.11 -4.64 -5.91
C VAL A 280 -8.59 -4.42 -6.18
N SER A 281 -9.09 -4.89 -7.32
CA SER A 281 -10.49 -4.68 -7.71
C SER A 281 -11.49 -5.40 -6.80
N SER A 282 -11.15 -6.61 -6.33
CA SER A 282 -12.01 -7.40 -5.43
C SER A 282 -11.92 -6.96 -3.97
N THR A 283 -10.82 -6.33 -3.57
CA THR A 283 -10.61 -5.87 -2.19
C THR A 283 -11.12 -4.45 -1.98
N PHE A 284 -10.88 -3.53 -2.91
CA PHE A 284 -11.16 -2.09 -2.75
C PHE A 284 -12.13 -1.53 -3.80
N GLY A 285 -12.29 -2.22 -4.93
CA GLY A 285 -13.08 -1.77 -6.07
C GLY A 285 -12.21 -1.43 -7.28
N SER A 286 -12.80 -1.56 -8.48
CA SER A 286 -12.06 -1.44 -9.74
C SER A 286 -11.53 -0.05 -10.06
N SER A 287 -12.02 0.99 -9.37
CA SER A 287 -11.57 2.38 -9.53
C SER A 287 -10.27 2.69 -8.78
N PHE A 288 -9.83 1.82 -7.86
CA PHE A 288 -8.61 2.06 -7.11
C PHE A 288 -7.37 1.96 -8.01
N SER A 289 -6.50 2.94 -7.87
CA SER A 289 -5.16 2.97 -8.47
C SER A 289 -4.20 2.17 -7.59
N TYR A 290 -3.16 1.61 -8.19
CA TYR A 290 -2.08 1.01 -7.42
C TYR A 290 -0.72 1.18 -8.10
N TYR A 291 0.32 1.23 -7.29
CA TYR A 291 1.71 1.04 -7.66
C TYR A 291 2.27 -0.17 -6.90
N ARG A 292 3.15 -0.93 -7.55
CA ARG A 292 3.86 -2.08 -6.97
C ARG A 292 5.27 -2.07 -7.54
N GLU A 293 6.27 -2.26 -6.68
CA GLU A 293 7.66 -2.38 -7.10
C GLU A 293 7.84 -3.46 -8.17
N THR A 294 8.81 -3.24 -9.06
CA THR A 294 9.09 -4.15 -10.18
C THR A 294 10.38 -4.91 -9.95
N GLY A 295 10.38 -6.22 -10.21
CA GLY A 295 11.58 -7.07 -10.03
C GLY A 295 11.93 -7.44 -8.58
N ALA A 296 11.27 -6.85 -7.57
CA ALA A 296 11.42 -7.21 -6.17
C ALA A 296 10.80 -8.58 -5.82
N GLN A 297 11.41 -9.30 -4.87
CA GLN A 297 10.91 -10.58 -4.37
C GLN A 297 9.73 -10.39 -3.41
N ILE A 298 9.82 -9.38 -2.55
CA ILE A 298 8.82 -9.03 -1.53
C ILE A 298 8.49 -7.55 -1.68
N PRO A 299 7.84 -7.18 -2.79
CA PRO A 299 7.68 -5.80 -3.21
C PRO A 299 6.86 -5.00 -2.21
N ASN A 300 7.24 -3.76 -2.03
CA ASN A 300 6.32 -2.76 -1.48
C ASN A 300 5.38 -2.26 -2.58
N GLY A 301 4.29 -1.64 -2.14
CA GLY A 301 3.44 -0.89 -3.04
C GLY A 301 2.47 0.01 -2.30
N ILE A 302 1.64 0.66 -3.09
CA ILE A 302 0.67 1.65 -2.68
C ILE A 302 -0.63 1.37 -3.42
N ILE A 303 -1.75 1.39 -2.71
CA ILE A 303 -3.10 1.30 -3.29
C ILE A 303 -3.86 2.56 -2.88
N SER A 304 -4.60 3.17 -3.79
CA SER A 304 -5.23 4.47 -3.57
C SER A 304 -6.60 4.55 -4.22
N ARG A 305 -7.58 5.09 -3.48
CA ARG A 305 -8.91 5.46 -3.99
C ARG A 305 -8.82 6.54 -5.06
N TRP A 306 -7.89 7.47 -4.89
CA TRP A 306 -7.66 8.58 -5.81
C TRP A 306 -6.56 8.25 -6.84
N PRO A 307 -6.50 8.98 -7.97
CA PRO A 307 -5.48 8.77 -8.99
C PRO A 307 -4.06 8.92 -8.44
N ILE A 308 -3.21 7.95 -8.76
CA ILE A 308 -1.75 8.08 -8.61
C ILE A 308 -1.25 8.83 -9.85
N ILE A 309 -0.82 10.07 -9.68
CA ILE A 309 -0.39 10.95 -10.79
C ILE A 309 1.12 10.85 -11.06
N ALA A 310 1.89 10.36 -10.08
CA ALA A 310 3.27 9.93 -10.27
C ALA A 310 3.61 8.85 -9.25
N SER A 311 4.49 7.91 -9.61
CA SER A 311 4.95 6.86 -8.71
C SER A 311 6.29 6.31 -9.16
N GLY A 312 6.98 5.64 -8.24
CA GLY A 312 8.20 4.92 -8.51
C GLY A 312 8.73 4.25 -7.27
N GLU A 313 10.01 3.90 -7.31
CA GLU A 313 10.74 3.35 -6.18
C GLU A 313 12.03 4.13 -5.98
N TRP A 314 12.41 4.33 -4.72
CA TRP A 314 13.74 4.80 -4.35
C TRP A 314 14.53 3.62 -3.80
N THR A 315 15.78 3.48 -4.24
CA THR A 315 16.59 2.32 -3.89
C THR A 315 16.83 2.20 -2.40
N ASP A 316 16.57 1.03 -1.85
CA ASP A 316 17.13 0.62 -0.56
C ASP A 316 18.54 0.09 -0.77
N VAL A 317 19.53 0.76 -0.18
CA VAL A 317 20.95 0.38 -0.34
C VAL A 317 21.38 -0.74 0.60
N GLU A 318 20.55 -1.12 1.57
CA GLU A 318 20.87 -2.16 2.56
C GLU A 318 20.37 -3.56 2.14
N VAL A 319 19.45 -3.61 1.17
CA VAL A 319 18.86 -4.85 0.64
C VAL A 319 18.43 -4.68 -0.82
N SER A 320 18.48 -5.76 -1.61
CA SER A 320 18.18 -5.71 -3.05
C SER A 320 16.87 -6.41 -3.45
N ASN A 321 16.06 -6.84 -2.49
CA ASN A 321 14.85 -7.65 -2.75
C ASN A 321 13.53 -6.91 -2.52
N ARG A 322 13.63 -5.61 -2.20
CA ARG A 322 12.59 -4.59 -2.07
C ARG A 322 13.25 -3.23 -1.94
N ASP A 323 12.51 -2.17 -2.25
CA ASP A 323 12.98 -0.78 -2.23
C ASP A 323 12.04 0.09 -1.37
N PHE A 324 12.01 1.41 -1.57
CA PHE A 324 11.00 2.31 -1.02
C PHE A 324 10.02 2.74 -2.12
N ALA A 325 8.87 2.08 -2.20
CA ALA A 325 7.80 2.46 -3.10
C ALA A 325 7.21 3.83 -2.72
N TRP A 326 7.10 4.75 -3.67
CA TRP A 326 6.49 6.07 -3.45
C TRP A 326 5.42 6.38 -4.49
N ALA A 327 4.43 7.19 -4.11
CA ALA A 327 3.41 7.73 -5.00
C ALA A 327 3.03 9.16 -4.60
N ARG A 328 2.71 9.96 -5.61
CA ARG A 328 2.03 11.26 -5.50
C ARG A 328 0.58 11.05 -5.94
N ILE A 329 -0.35 11.33 -5.04
CA ILE A 329 -1.77 11.06 -5.18
C ILE A 329 -2.54 12.37 -5.27
N ASP A 330 -3.37 12.52 -6.30
CA ASP A 330 -4.25 13.67 -6.53
C ASP A 330 -5.51 13.54 -5.67
N ILE A 331 -5.43 14.04 -4.44
CA ILE A 331 -6.57 14.10 -3.51
C ILE A 331 -7.37 15.39 -3.74
N PRO A 332 -8.65 15.46 -3.32
CA PRO A 332 -9.42 16.70 -3.38
C PRO A 332 -8.68 17.85 -2.73
N GLY A 333 -8.54 18.96 -3.47
CA GLY A 333 -7.89 20.19 -3.01
C GLY A 333 -6.74 20.62 -3.88
N THR A 334 -5.88 21.46 -3.31
CA THR A 334 -4.73 22.03 -4.00
C THR A 334 -3.41 21.36 -3.64
N LYS A 335 -3.42 20.50 -2.61
CA LYS A 335 -2.25 19.77 -2.12
C LYS A 335 -2.36 18.33 -2.56
N ASP A 336 -1.27 17.76 -3.05
CA ASP A 336 -1.20 16.32 -3.29
C ASP A 336 -0.85 15.58 -2.00
N LEU A 337 -1.12 14.28 -1.99
CA LEU A 337 -0.67 13.37 -0.95
C LEU A 337 0.51 12.53 -1.45
N TRP A 338 1.69 12.75 -0.89
CA TRP A 338 2.85 11.89 -1.07
C TRP A 338 2.82 10.77 -0.04
N VAL A 339 2.95 9.53 -0.53
CA VAL A 339 3.01 8.33 0.32
C VAL A 339 4.24 7.51 -0.01
N VAL A 340 4.91 7.00 1.02
CA VAL A 340 6.07 6.12 0.90
C VAL A 340 5.83 4.84 1.71
N SER A 341 5.72 3.72 1.01
CA SER A 341 5.56 2.38 1.59
C SER A 341 6.93 1.75 1.85
N VAL A 342 7.16 1.29 3.07
CA VAL A 342 8.46 0.77 3.51
C VAL A 342 8.36 -0.62 4.14
N HIS A 343 9.43 -1.40 3.96
CA HIS A 343 9.65 -2.67 4.64
C HIS A 343 11.10 -2.71 5.10
N LEU A 344 11.42 -2.17 6.27
CA LEU A 344 12.81 -2.02 6.74
C LEU A 344 13.42 -3.37 7.15
N LEU A 345 14.74 -3.50 7.10
CA LEU A 345 15.42 -4.75 7.43
C LEU A 345 15.32 -5.12 8.91
N THR A 346 15.10 -6.41 9.16
CA THR A 346 15.14 -7.01 10.51
C THR A 346 16.54 -7.10 11.12
N ARG A 347 17.60 -6.80 10.34
CA ARG A 347 19.00 -7.11 10.69
C ARG A 347 19.46 -6.46 12.00
N SER A 348 19.20 -5.16 12.18
CA SER A 348 19.48 -4.44 13.42
C SER A 348 18.86 -3.04 13.42
N ALA A 349 18.65 -2.46 14.60
CA ALA A 349 18.24 -1.06 14.74
C ALA A 349 19.19 -0.07 14.04
N GLY A 350 20.49 -0.38 13.97
CA GLY A 350 21.47 0.44 13.27
C GLY A 350 21.24 0.48 11.76
N VAL A 351 20.90 -0.66 11.15
CA VAL A 351 20.58 -0.77 9.72
C VAL A 351 19.27 -0.05 9.40
N ARG A 352 18.23 -0.26 10.21
CA ARG A 352 16.97 0.49 10.07
C ARG A 352 17.16 2.00 10.13
N ASN A 353 18.08 2.45 10.96
CA ASN A 353 18.41 3.87 11.02
C ASN A 353 19.21 4.35 9.79
N THR A 354 20.00 3.49 9.15
CA THR A 354 20.62 3.80 7.85
C THR A 354 19.56 3.90 6.75
N GLU A 355 18.64 2.94 6.67
CA GLU A 355 17.49 2.97 5.75
C GLU A 355 16.66 4.25 5.96
N ALA A 356 16.37 4.61 7.23
CA ALA A 356 15.67 5.84 7.57
C ALA A 356 16.38 7.11 7.08
N ARG A 357 17.72 7.20 7.22
CA ARG A 357 18.49 8.36 6.70
C ARG A 357 18.44 8.45 5.19
N ASN A 358 18.53 7.32 4.50
CA ASN A 358 18.42 7.29 3.03
C ASN A 358 17.05 7.78 2.59
N LEU A 359 15.98 7.27 3.23
CA LEU A 359 14.63 7.70 2.92
C LEU A 359 14.39 9.19 3.21
N VAL A 360 14.85 9.71 4.35
CA VAL A 360 14.76 11.15 4.67
C VAL A 360 15.47 12.00 3.61
N ASN A 361 16.64 11.57 3.12
CA ASN A 361 17.35 12.27 2.04
C ASN A 361 16.53 12.29 0.74
N TYR A 362 15.92 11.16 0.37
CA TYR A 362 15.05 11.11 -0.81
C TYR A 362 13.82 12.01 -0.65
N ILE A 363 13.14 11.96 0.49
CA ILE A 363 11.96 12.78 0.77
C ILE A 363 12.33 14.26 0.69
N THR A 364 13.39 14.68 1.38
CA THR A 364 13.86 16.09 1.40
C THR A 364 14.21 16.60 -0.01
N ALA A 365 14.67 15.72 -0.89
CA ALA A 365 15.06 16.09 -2.25
C ALA A 365 13.88 16.13 -3.25
N ASN A 366 12.77 15.43 -2.98
CA ASN A 366 11.74 15.16 -3.99
C ASN A 366 10.32 15.58 -3.59
N VAL A 367 10.00 15.65 -2.30
CA VAL A 367 8.66 15.97 -1.80
C VAL A 367 8.55 17.47 -1.53
N PRO A 368 7.63 18.20 -2.18
CA PRO A 368 7.40 19.62 -1.89
C PRO A 368 6.89 19.82 -0.45
N GLU A 369 7.43 20.82 0.26
CA GLU A 369 6.98 21.16 1.63
C GLU A 369 5.50 21.58 1.72
N ASP A 370 4.92 21.99 0.58
CA ASP A 370 3.51 22.39 0.48
C ASP A 370 2.56 21.21 0.22
N ASP A 371 3.06 19.99 -0.02
CA ASP A 371 2.21 18.79 -0.15
C ASP A 371 2.18 18.01 1.18
N TYR A 372 1.18 17.12 1.34
CA TYR A 372 1.12 16.24 2.50
C TYR A 372 2.03 15.02 2.33
N LEU A 373 2.59 14.51 3.42
CA LEU A 373 3.46 13.33 3.44
C LEU A 373 2.98 12.25 4.43
N VAL A 374 3.02 11.01 3.96
CA VAL A 374 2.86 9.79 4.77
C VAL A 374 4.05 8.86 4.53
N ILE A 375 4.67 8.38 5.61
CA ILE A 375 5.56 7.22 5.60
C ILE A 375 4.85 6.11 6.37
N GLY A 376 4.75 4.91 5.79
CA GLY A 376 4.09 3.81 6.47
C GLY A 376 4.47 2.44 5.96
N GLY A 377 4.20 1.44 6.78
CA GLY A 377 4.54 0.06 6.50
C GLY A 377 5.22 -0.63 7.68
N ASP A 378 5.96 -1.69 7.37
CA ASP A 378 6.70 -2.49 8.33
C ASP A 378 8.10 -1.92 8.54
N LEU A 379 8.29 -1.23 9.67
CA LEU A 379 9.58 -0.71 10.08
C LEU A 379 10.43 -1.76 10.80
N ASN A 380 9.91 -2.95 11.10
CA ASN A 380 10.60 -4.01 11.84
C ASN A 380 11.22 -3.55 13.18
N THR A 381 10.66 -2.50 13.79
CA THR A 381 11.19 -1.90 15.01
C THR A 381 10.79 -2.66 16.28
N ASP A 382 11.76 -2.93 17.15
CA ASP A 382 11.59 -3.58 18.44
C ASP A 382 10.97 -2.66 19.50
N SER A 383 11.13 -1.33 19.36
CA SER A 383 10.60 -0.34 20.30
C SER A 383 10.40 1.03 19.65
N PHE A 384 9.51 1.85 20.20
CA PHE A 384 9.32 3.25 19.79
C PHE A 384 10.54 4.17 20.07
N SER A 385 11.56 3.68 20.76
CA SER A 385 12.78 4.44 21.08
C SER A 385 13.96 4.14 20.16
N GLU A 386 13.74 3.36 19.08
CA GLU A 386 14.80 3.14 18.10
C GLU A 386 15.22 4.42 17.39
N SER A 387 16.50 4.49 17.01
CA SER A 387 17.09 5.68 16.43
C SER A 387 16.48 6.08 15.08
N CYS A 388 15.89 5.14 14.33
CA CYS A 388 15.16 5.46 13.11
C CYS A 388 14.01 6.45 13.34
N PHE A 389 13.32 6.40 14.50
CA PHE A 389 12.27 7.38 14.82
C PHE A 389 12.81 8.79 15.05
N GLY A 390 14.03 8.91 15.57
CA GLY A 390 14.73 10.20 15.70
C GLY A 390 15.23 10.74 14.36
N THR A 391 15.49 9.88 13.38
CA THR A 391 15.80 10.30 12.01
C THR A 391 14.53 10.67 11.25
N PHE A 392 13.50 9.84 11.30
CA PHE A 392 12.21 10.15 10.66
C PHE A 392 11.56 11.41 11.22
N SER A 393 11.84 11.80 12.46
CA SER A 393 11.32 13.04 13.03
C SER A 393 11.73 14.32 12.30
N ASP A 394 12.71 14.24 11.39
CA ASP A 394 13.08 15.35 10.52
C ASP A 394 11.99 15.70 9.49
N VAL A 395 11.11 14.74 9.16
CA VAL A 395 10.07 14.91 8.12
C VAL A 395 8.66 14.48 8.57
N VAL A 396 8.52 13.65 9.60
CA VAL A 396 7.21 13.15 10.07
C VAL A 396 7.10 13.12 11.61
N ILE A 397 5.89 13.11 12.13
CA ILE A 397 5.62 12.99 13.57
C ILE A 397 5.77 11.52 14.03
N THR A 398 6.75 11.26 14.89
CA THR A 398 7.05 9.94 15.46
C THR A 398 6.72 9.79 16.94
N SER A 399 6.27 10.87 17.58
CA SER A 399 5.94 10.90 19.01
C SER A 399 4.55 10.33 19.30
N ALA A 400 4.36 9.91 20.54
CA ALA A 400 3.06 9.50 21.08
C ALA A 400 2.02 10.65 20.99
N PRO A 401 0.70 10.36 21.01
CA PRO A 401 0.10 9.04 21.23
C PRO A 401 0.10 8.13 20.00
N TYR A 402 0.21 6.83 20.26
CA TYR A 402 0.27 5.78 19.22
C TYR A 402 -1.10 5.13 18.99
N PRO A 403 -1.36 4.61 17.78
CA PRO A 403 -2.47 3.70 17.53
C PRO A 403 -2.47 2.52 18.50
N ALA A 404 -3.66 2.02 18.83
CA ALA A 404 -3.82 0.85 19.68
C ALA A 404 -5.01 0.00 19.22
N ASP A 405 -5.03 -1.26 19.62
CA ASP A 405 -6.22 -2.10 19.45
C ASP A 405 -7.30 -1.74 20.47
N ARG A 406 -8.42 -2.47 20.43
CA ARG A 406 -9.57 -2.29 21.33
C ARG A 406 -9.21 -2.42 22.82
N ASN A 407 -8.13 -3.13 23.16
CA ASN A 407 -7.67 -3.32 24.53
C ASN A 407 -6.54 -2.35 24.92
N GLY A 408 -6.22 -1.37 24.07
CA GLY A 408 -5.16 -0.40 24.31
C GLY A 408 -3.75 -0.93 24.00
N LYS A 409 -3.61 -2.05 23.27
CA LYS A 409 -2.31 -2.63 22.94
C LYS A 409 -1.75 -2.03 21.65
N THR A 410 -0.54 -1.47 21.73
CA THR A 410 0.10 -0.72 20.62
C THR A 410 1.08 -1.56 19.79
N GLY A 411 1.54 -2.71 20.29
CA GLY A 411 2.42 -3.59 19.50
C GLY A 411 1.68 -4.15 18.30
N THR A 412 2.38 -4.37 17.20
CA THR A 412 1.80 -4.81 15.92
C THR A 412 2.39 -6.13 15.43
N ASN A 413 3.51 -6.60 15.99
CA ASN A 413 4.02 -7.94 15.68
C ASN A 413 3.09 -9.05 16.21
N ALA A 414 3.27 -10.31 15.80
CA ALA A 414 2.39 -11.43 16.15
C ALA A 414 2.09 -11.57 17.67
N SER A 415 3.11 -11.45 18.52
CA SER A 415 2.96 -11.50 19.98
C SER A 415 2.40 -10.21 20.59
N ARG A 416 2.25 -9.18 19.76
CA ARG A 416 1.79 -7.82 20.06
C ARG A 416 2.71 -7.10 21.07
N ALA A 417 3.97 -7.52 21.17
CA ALA A 417 4.97 -6.97 22.08
C ALA A 417 5.83 -5.86 21.47
N LYS A 418 5.92 -5.79 20.14
CA LYS A 418 6.80 -4.87 19.39
C LYS A 418 6.00 -4.08 18.36
N PRO A 419 6.28 -2.77 18.18
CA PRO A 419 5.60 -1.94 17.19
C PRO A 419 6.33 -2.03 15.85
N TYR A 420 6.11 -3.08 15.07
CA TYR A 420 6.73 -3.22 13.75
C TYR A 420 6.17 -2.20 12.76
N ASP A 421 4.86 -1.97 12.81
CA ASP A 421 4.11 -1.34 11.73
C ASP A 421 3.64 0.05 12.14
N HIS A 422 3.73 1.02 11.23
CA HIS A 422 3.41 2.42 11.53
C HIS A 422 2.76 3.14 10.35
N VAL A 423 1.96 4.16 10.69
CA VAL A 423 1.59 5.25 9.78
C VAL A 423 2.08 6.54 10.41
N LEU A 424 3.08 7.16 9.81
CA LEU A 424 3.73 8.39 10.24
C LEU A 424 3.43 9.48 9.22
N VAL A 425 3.08 10.68 9.68
CA VAL A 425 2.68 11.77 8.79
C VAL A 425 3.40 13.05 9.17
N ASP A 426 3.59 13.95 8.22
CA ASP A 426 4.18 15.26 8.46
C ASP A 426 3.31 16.14 9.36
N ALA A 427 3.86 17.30 9.73
CA ALA A 427 3.22 18.19 10.68
C ALA A 427 1.91 18.78 10.15
N ASP A 428 1.82 19.06 8.85
CA ASP A 428 0.67 19.73 8.27
C ASP A 428 -0.47 18.76 7.92
N LEU A 429 -0.22 17.46 7.65
CA LEU A 429 -1.28 16.46 7.65
C LEU A 429 -1.70 16.10 9.08
N ASN A 430 -0.76 16.00 10.03
CA ASN A 430 -1.07 15.60 11.41
C ASN A 430 -2.06 16.55 12.11
N GLN A 431 -2.10 17.84 11.74
CA GLN A 431 -3.06 18.79 12.31
C GLN A 431 -4.53 18.44 12.00
N TYR A 432 -4.75 17.66 10.94
CA TYR A 432 -6.07 17.21 10.47
C TYR A 432 -6.44 15.81 10.97
N ARG A 433 -5.62 15.21 11.83
CA ARG A 433 -5.87 13.89 12.38
C ARG A 433 -7.16 13.87 13.21
N THR A 434 -8.00 12.88 12.95
CA THR A 434 -9.21 12.59 13.75
C THR A 434 -9.13 11.20 14.37
N ALA A 435 -10.10 10.85 15.21
CA ALA A 435 -10.24 9.48 15.69
C ALA A 435 -10.56 8.56 14.50
N THR A 436 -9.97 7.37 14.45
CA THR A 436 -10.41 6.36 13.50
C THR A 436 -11.75 5.81 13.96
N VAL A 437 -12.79 5.99 13.13
CA VAL A 437 -14.17 5.60 13.44
C VAL A 437 -14.63 4.50 12.50
N ILE A 438 -15.04 3.36 13.04
CA ILE A 438 -15.57 2.23 12.27
C ILE A 438 -16.86 1.77 12.95
N GLY A 439 -17.99 1.93 12.27
CA GLY A 439 -19.30 1.73 12.88
C GLY A 439 -19.47 2.59 14.13
N SER A 440 -19.70 1.95 15.28
CA SER A 440 -19.80 2.63 16.58
C SER A 440 -18.48 2.68 17.35
N SER A 441 -17.46 1.95 16.90
CA SER A 441 -16.13 1.91 17.53
C SER A 441 -15.29 3.12 17.14
N GLN A 442 -14.57 3.68 18.12
CA GLN A 442 -13.73 4.86 17.96
C GLN A 442 -12.34 4.64 18.58
N PHE A 443 -11.31 5.01 17.83
CA PHE A 443 -9.91 4.88 18.23
C PHE A 443 -9.22 6.25 18.14
N PRO A 444 -9.11 6.99 19.26
CA PRO A 444 -8.69 8.40 19.25
C PRO A 444 -7.34 8.70 18.61
N ASN A 445 -6.43 7.73 18.59
CA ASN A 445 -5.06 7.90 18.09
C ASN A 445 -4.75 7.01 16.87
N GLY A 446 -5.79 6.43 16.27
CA GLY A 446 -5.68 5.38 15.25
C GLY A 446 -5.86 3.97 15.83
N LEU A 447 -6.07 3.02 14.94
CA LEU A 447 -6.37 1.62 15.24
C LEU A 447 -5.17 0.74 14.91
N VAL A 448 -4.77 -0.13 15.85
CA VAL A 448 -4.05 -1.36 15.52
C VAL A 448 -5.08 -2.46 15.32
N LEU A 449 -5.26 -2.92 14.09
CA LEU A 449 -6.29 -3.86 13.70
C LEU A 449 -5.90 -5.28 14.12
N ASP A 450 -6.57 -5.80 15.15
CA ASP A 450 -6.47 -7.19 15.58
C ASP A 450 -7.87 -7.80 15.72
N SER A 451 -8.23 -8.59 14.72
CA SER A 451 -9.53 -9.28 14.63
C SER A 451 -9.80 -10.26 15.78
N ARG A 452 -8.77 -10.71 16.52
CA ARG A 452 -8.95 -11.58 17.70
C ARG A 452 -9.67 -10.86 18.84
N VAL A 453 -9.47 -9.55 18.95
CA VAL A 453 -9.98 -8.71 20.05
C VAL A 453 -10.93 -7.63 19.58
N TYR A 454 -11.02 -7.37 18.27
CA TYR A 454 -12.01 -6.47 17.72
C TYR A 454 -13.41 -7.03 17.93
N THR A 455 -14.31 -6.20 18.46
CA THR A 455 -15.72 -6.53 18.62
C THR A 455 -16.54 -5.25 18.54
N PRO A 456 -17.78 -5.26 18.04
CA PRO A 456 -18.36 -6.37 17.29
C PRO A 456 -17.69 -6.52 15.91
N LEU A 457 -17.36 -7.76 15.51
CA LEU A 457 -16.74 -8.03 14.20
C LEU A 457 -17.64 -7.63 13.02
N SER A 458 -18.94 -7.48 13.24
CA SER A 458 -19.88 -7.00 12.22
C SER A 458 -19.57 -5.58 11.73
N GLU A 459 -18.86 -4.75 12.52
CA GLU A 459 -18.42 -3.42 12.08
C GLU A 459 -17.32 -3.48 11.03
N ILE A 460 -16.58 -4.59 10.96
CA ILE A 460 -15.49 -4.81 10.02
C ILE A 460 -15.76 -6.03 9.13
N ALA A 461 -17.02 -6.31 8.77
CA ALA A 461 -17.31 -7.38 7.83
C ALA A 461 -16.58 -7.13 6.49
N PRO A 462 -15.94 -8.13 5.86
CA PRO A 462 -16.10 -9.58 6.07
C PRO A 462 -15.07 -10.23 7.01
N VAL A 463 -14.37 -9.47 7.85
CA VAL A 463 -13.32 -9.98 8.75
C VAL A 463 -13.83 -11.10 9.66
N GLN A 464 -12.99 -12.12 9.82
CA GLN A 464 -13.19 -13.22 10.75
C GLN A 464 -12.28 -13.06 11.97
N ALA A 465 -12.72 -13.58 13.13
CA ALA A 465 -12.00 -13.44 14.40
C ALA A 465 -10.55 -13.98 14.37
N GLY A 466 -10.26 -14.91 13.48
CA GLY A 466 -8.95 -15.55 13.34
C GLY A 466 -8.06 -14.95 12.25
N ASP A 467 -8.50 -13.91 11.52
CA ASP A 467 -7.74 -13.41 10.38
C ASP A 467 -6.36 -12.86 10.81
N SER A 468 -6.30 -12.18 11.95
CA SER A 468 -5.06 -11.64 12.56
C SER A 468 -4.21 -12.69 13.28
N ASP A 469 -4.69 -13.93 13.37
CA ASP A 469 -3.98 -15.10 13.93
C ASP A 469 -3.82 -16.21 12.89
N ALA A 470 -4.05 -15.89 11.61
CA ALA A 470 -3.89 -16.86 10.55
C ALA A 470 -2.46 -17.42 10.56
N SER A 471 -2.30 -18.65 10.09
CA SER A 471 -1.01 -19.33 10.08
C SER A 471 0.07 -18.41 9.50
N ASN A 472 1.17 -18.21 10.25
CA ASN A 472 2.29 -17.34 9.90
C ASN A 472 1.96 -15.86 9.63
N MET A 473 0.80 -15.35 10.06
CA MET A 473 0.59 -13.90 10.08
C MET A 473 1.46 -13.28 11.18
N GLN A 474 2.35 -12.36 10.77
CA GLN A 474 3.37 -11.80 11.67
C GLN A 474 3.08 -10.38 12.14
N HIS A 475 2.10 -9.70 11.55
CA HIS A 475 1.86 -8.26 11.73
C HIS A 475 0.38 -7.93 11.89
N MET A 476 0.12 -6.72 12.40
CA MET A 476 -1.21 -6.14 12.53
C MET A 476 -1.27 -4.84 11.72
N GLY A 477 -2.41 -4.60 11.08
CA GLY A 477 -2.58 -3.39 10.28
C GLY A 477 -2.67 -2.16 11.18
N VAL A 478 -2.12 -1.04 10.73
CA VAL A 478 -2.21 0.24 11.45
C VAL A 478 -3.01 1.22 10.62
N VAL A 479 -4.07 1.78 11.21
CA VAL A 479 -5.01 2.69 10.53
C VAL A 479 -5.03 4.04 11.23
N LYS A 480 -5.00 5.11 10.45
CA LYS A 480 -5.21 6.49 10.91
C LYS A 480 -6.15 7.23 9.97
N ASP A 481 -6.99 8.10 10.54
CA ASP A 481 -7.97 8.90 9.80
C ASP A 481 -7.63 10.39 9.89
N PHE A 482 -7.85 11.10 8.79
CA PHE A 482 -7.63 12.53 8.65
C PHE A 482 -8.82 13.19 7.96
N VAL A 483 -9.08 14.47 8.26
CA VAL A 483 -10.11 15.30 7.63
C VAL A 483 -9.47 16.58 7.10
N VAL A 484 -9.08 16.58 5.83
CA VAL A 484 -8.31 17.69 5.23
C VAL A 484 -9.22 18.63 4.43
N PRO A 485 -8.96 19.96 4.43
CA PRO A 485 -9.76 20.94 3.70
C PRO A 485 -9.43 20.98 2.20
N TYR A 486 -10.40 21.34 1.35
CA TYR A 486 -10.21 21.56 -0.09
C TYR A 486 -11.08 22.64 -0.72
#